data_AF-A0A9W6PXW3-F1
#
_entry.id   AF-A0A9W6PXW3-F1
#
_cell.length_a   1.000
_cell.length_b   1.000
_cell.length_c   1.000
_cell.angle_alpha   90.00
_cell.angle_beta   90.00
_cell.angle_gamma   90.00
#
_symmetry.space_group_name_H-M   'P 1'
#
loop_
_entity.id
_entity.type
_entity.pdbx_description
1 polymer ?
#
loop_
_entity_poly.entity_id
_entity_poly.type
_entity_poly.pdbx_seq_one_letter_code
_entity_poly.pdbx_strand_id
1 'polypeptide(L)'
;MKAATRHTARACQRRRAHRTAVGWDVGSVRTERILSGRVTVQTPGPGAPRTGRMCQSGHVTDVPPTPAPTAGAPHDEEPQCSAKGCRAAAVWALRWNNPKIHTPERRKIWLACDAHREHLSAFLDRRGFLRDVVPLSELDEPA
;
A
#
# COMPACT_ATOMS: atom_id res chain seq x y z
N MET A 1 39.02 -60.86 6.83
CA MET A 1 39.56 -59.47 6.90
C MET A 1 39.22 -58.83 5.55
N LYS A 2 38.42 -57.77 5.35
CA LYS A 2 37.95 -56.65 6.17
C LYS A 2 36.50 -56.29 5.78
N ALA A 3 35.74 -55.75 6.73
CA ALA A 3 34.35 -55.31 6.60
C ALA A 3 34.23 -54.03 5.75
N ALA A 4 33.19 -53.95 4.89
CA ALA A 4 32.79 -52.72 4.24
C ALA A 4 31.66 -52.07 5.05
N THR A 5 32.01 -51.01 5.78
CA THR A 5 31.11 -50.21 6.60
C THR A 5 30.11 -49.43 5.73
N ARG A 6 28.82 -49.62 5.99
CA ARG A 6 27.72 -48.80 5.44
C ARG A 6 27.89 -47.35 5.90
N HIS A 7 27.85 -46.39 4.98
CA HIS A 7 27.74 -44.97 5.32
C HIS A 7 26.33 -44.49 5.04
N THR A 8 25.49 -44.50 6.08
CA THR A 8 24.21 -43.78 6.12
C THR A 8 24.48 -42.29 6.16
N ALA A 9 24.25 -41.58 5.04
CA ALA A 9 24.25 -40.13 5.02
C ALA A 9 22.93 -39.61 5.63
N ARG A 10 22.99 -39.20 6.90
CA ARG A 10 21.91 -38.48 7.60
C ARG A 10 22.05 -36.97 7.31
N ALA A 11 20.99 -36.41 6.71
CA ALA A 11 20.45 -35.05 6.81
C ALA A 11 21.40 -33.82 6.96
N CYS A 12 21.30 -32.90 5.98
CA CYS A 12 21.36 -31.46 6.26
C CYS A 12 20.04 -30.82 5.82
N GLN A 13 18.99 -31.03 6.62
CA GLN A 13 17.74 -30.29 6.51
C GLN A 13 18.03 -28.85 6.92
N ARG A 14 18.13 -27.94 5.94
CA ARG A 14 18.14 -26.49 6.22
C ARG A 14 16.76 -26.10 6.78
N ARG A 15 16.63 -26.16 8.11
CA ARG A 15 15.57 -25.48 8.84
C ARG A 15 15.63 -23.99 8.51
N ARG A 16 14.71 -23.51 7.69
CA ARG A 16 14.48 -22.06 7.55
C ARG A 16 13.75 -21.64 8.83
N ALA A 17 14.48 -21.00 9.73
CA ALA A 17 13.96 -20.47 10.98
C ALA A 17 12.75 -19.59 10.70
N HIS A 18 11.64 -19.88 11.36
CA HIS A 18 10.53 -18.95 11.50
C HIS A 18 11.09 -17.71 12.21
N ARG A 19 11.29 -16.61 11.47
CA ARG A 19 11.58 -15.33 12.09
C ARG A 19 10.29 -14.88 12.76
N THR A 20 10.26 -15.06 14.06
CA THR A 20 9.31 -14.42 14.97
C THR A 20 9.38 -12.90 14.80
N ALA A 21 8.20 -12.29 14.82
CA ALA A 21 7.88 -10.91 15.15
C ALA A 21 8.97 -9.85 14.89
N VAL A 22 8.82 -9.12 13.78
CA VAL A 22 9.10 -7.67 13.80
C VAL A 22 7.74 -7.02 13.94
N GLY A 23 7.49 -6.43 15.11
CA GLY A 23 6.27 -5.71 15.43
C GLY A 23 6.05 -4.60 14.40
N TRP A 24 4.86 -4.62 13.80
CA TRP A 24 4.26 -3.44 13.23
C TRP A 24 3.24 -3.00 14.27
N ASP A 25 3.73 -2.23 15.24
CA ASP A 25 2.86 -1.36 16.01
C ASP A 25 2.41 -0.25 15.04
N VAL A 26 1.28 -0.48 14.35
CA VAL A 26 0.50 0.63 13.82
C VAL A 26 -0.50 0.92 14.91
N GLY A 27 -0.23 2.04 15.59
CA GLY A 27 -0.85 2.42 16.84
C GLY A 27 -2.35 2.19 16.86
N SER A 28 -2.78 1.65 17.98
CA SER A 28 -4.10 1.84 18.57
C SER A 28 -4.50 3.31 18.45
N VAL A 29 -5.28 3.67 17.42
CA VAL A 29 -5.96 4.97 17.39
C VAL A 29 -7.20 4.81 18.26
N ARG A 30 -7.06 5.19 19.53
CA ARG A 30 -8.16 5.32 20.49
C ARG A 30 -9.29 6.09 19.82
N THR A 31 -10.36 5.39 19.46
CA THR A 31 -11.60 6.02 19.05
C THR A 31 -12.33 6.45 20.32
N GLU A 32 -11.82 7.47 21.00
CA GLU A 32 -12.49 8.09 22.13
C GLU A 32 -13.09 9.43 21.69
N ARG A 33 -14.38 9.36 21.35
CA ARG A 33 -15.41 10.20 21.94
C ARG A 33 -15.15 11.72 21.88
N ILE A 34 -15.41 12.35 20.73
CA ILE A 34 -15.73 13.78 20.69
C ILE A 34 -17.23 13.92 21.05
N LEU A 35 -17.51 13.98 22.35
CA LEU A 35 -18.73 14.53 22.91
C LEU A 35 -18.36 15.81 23.65
N SER A 36 -19.17 16.84 23.45
CA SER A 36 -19.14 18.17 24.07
C SER A 36 -18.16 19.17 23.46
N GLY A 37 -18.74 20.02 22.61
CA GLY A 37 -18.09 21.21 22.12
C GLY A 37 -17.81 22.26 23.19
N ARG A 38 -16.71 22.97 23.00
CA ARG A 38 -16.62 24.42 23.13
C ARG A 38 -15.34 24.85 22.43
N VAL A 39 -15.45 25.38 21.22
CA VAL A 39 -14.36 26.12 20.59
C VAL A 39 -14.28 27.45 21.33
N THR A 40 -13.36 27.57 22.29
CA THR A 40 -12.98 28.89 22.83
C THR A 40 -12.07 29.55 21.82
N VAL A 41 -12.61 30.54 21.10
CA VAL A 41 -11.84 31.43 20.23
C VAL A 41 -10.94 32.27 21.14
N GLN A 42 -9.64 32.11 20.99
CA GLN A 42 -8.64 32.83 21.78
C GLN A 42 -8.33 34.15 21.05
N THR A 43 -8.83 35.26 21.57
CA THR A 43 -8.50 36.60 21.05
C THR A 43 -7.06 36.96 21.44
N PRO A 44 -6.19 37.41 20.51
CA PRO A 44 -4.90 37.95 20.90
C PRO A 44 -5.09 39.34 21.52
N GLY A 45 -4.51 39.53 22.72
CA GLY A 45 -4.39 40.86 23.34
C GLY A 45 -3.37 41.75 22.60
N PRO A 46 -3.41 43.08 22.80
CA PRO A 46 -2.51 44.00 22.11
C PRO A 46 -1.09 43.90 22.68
N GLY A 47 -0.18 43.30 21.90
CA GLY A 47 1.26 43.30 22.16
C GLY A 47 1.91 44.61 21.71
N ALA A 48 2.62 45.25 22.64
CA ALA A 48 3.41 46.47 22.50
C ALA A 48 4.44 46.45 21.35
N PRO A 49 4.94 47.61 20.89
CA PRO A 49 5.79 47.70 19.70
C PRO A 49 7.19 47.12 19.94
N ARG A 50 7.57 46.14 19.12
CA ARG A 50 8.95 45.65 19.02
C ARG A 50 9.72 46.52 18.04
N THR A 51 10.41 47.54 18.54
CA THR A 51 11.53 48.16 17.82
C THR A 51 12.68 47.14 17.78
N GLY A 52 12.81 46.46 16.64
CA GLY A 52 13.78 45.37 16.47
C GLY A 52 14.02 45.06 15.01
N ARG A 53 14.89 45.86 14.41
CA ARG A 53 15.57 45.65 13.12
C ARG A 53 15.99 44.19 12.92
N MET A 54 15.43 43.53 11.89
CA MET A 54 16.16 42.57 11.05
C MET A 54 15.39 42.31 9.74
N CYS A 55 15.65 43.12 8.72
CA CYS A 55 15.30 42.79 7.34
C CYS A 55 16.31 41.74 6.84
N GLN A 56 15.97 40.47 7.03
CA GLN A 56 16.69 39.37 6.39
C GLN A 56 16.18 39.28 4.96
N SER A 57 16.99 39.78 4.03
CA SER A 57 16.85 39.60 2.59
C SER A 57 17.12 38.13 2.23
N GLY A 58 16.15 37.27 2.49
CA GLY A 58 16.08 35.90 1.99
C GLY A 58 15.28 35.90 0.69
N HIS A 59 15.99 35.96 -0.43
CA HIS A 59 15.58 35.67 -1.80
C HIS A 59 14.52 34.56 -1.87
N VAL A 60 13.27 34.94 -2.13
CA VAL A 60 12.29 34.01 -2.71
C VAL A 60 12.82 33.63 -4.09
N THR A 61 13.43 32.46 -4.21
CA THR A 61 13.62 31.87 -5.53
C THR A 61 12.21 31.56 -6.02
N ASP A 62 11.82 32.21 -7.11
CA ASP A 62 10.60 31.95 -7.86
C ASP A 62 10.51 30.44 -8.09
N VAL A 63 9.65 29.76 -7.32
CA VAL A 63 9.29 28.37 -7.59
C VAL A 63 8.34 28.46 -8.77
N PRO A 64 8.70 27.93 -9.97
CA PRO A 64 7.79 27.95 -11.09
C PRO A 64 6.48 27.27 -10.66
N PRO A 65 5.30 27.81 -11.01
CA PRO A 65 4.06 27.15 -10.67
C PRO A 65 4.13 25.73 -11.24
N THR A 66 3.95 24.73 -10.37
CA THR A 66 3.72 23.36 -10.83
C THR A 66 2.56 23.46 -11.82
N PRO A 67 2.70 22.98 -13.07
CA PRO A 67 1.60 23.02 -14.00
C PRO A 67 0.44 22.28 -13.33
N ALA A 68 -0.70 22.96 -13.20
CA ALA A 68 -1.92 22.35 -12.68
C ALA A 68 -2.13 21.02 -13.43
N PRO A 69 -2.54 19.92 -12.76
CA PRO A 69 -2.90 18.72 -13.48
C PRO A 69 -4.01 19.12 -14.44
N THR A 70 -3.71 19.10 -15.74
CA THR A 70 -4.70 19.32 -16.79
C THR A 70 -5.85 18.37 -16.49
N ALA A 71 -7.04 18.92 -16.26
CA ALA A 71 -8.25 18.14 -16.05
C ALA A 71 -8.34 17.11 -17.18
N GLY A 72 -8.24 15.83 -16.78
CA GLY A 72 -7.84 14.73 -17.65
C GLY A 72 -8.74 14.59 -18.87
N ALA A 73 -8.12 14.50 -20.04
CA ALA A 73 -8.69 13.74 -21.13
C ALA A 73 -9.02 12.32 -20.63
N PRO A 74 -10.02 11.62 -21.21
CA PRO A 74 -10.17 10.20 -20.92
C PRO A 74 -8.83 9.53 -21.20
N HIS A 75 -8.24 8.96 -20.15
CA HIS A 75 -7.00 8.24 -20.26
C HIS A 75 -7.32 6.92 -20.96
N ASP A 76 -7.26 6.90 -22.29
CA ASP A 76 -7.26 5.68 -23.12
C ASP A 76 -5.95 4.88 -22.93
N GLU A 77 -5.42 4.85 -21.71
CA GLU A 77 -4.25 4.06 -21.38
C GLU A 77 -4.72 2.65 -21.03
N GLU A 78 -4.36 1.70 -21.89
CA GLU A 78 -4.75 0.30 -21.74
C GLU A 78 -4.33 -0.21 -20.35
N PRO A 79 -5.24 -0.79 -19.57
CA PRO A 79 -5.00 -1.12 -18.17
C PRO A 79 -3.78 -2.04 -18.03
N GLN A 80 -2.80 -1.65 -17.21
CA GLN A 80 -1.51 -2.35 -17.13
C GLN A 80 -1.49 -3.40 -16.00
N CYS A 81 -0.78 -4.51 -16.24
CA CYS A 81 -0.52 -5.52 -15.22
C CYS A 81 0.23 -4.96 -13.99
N SER A 82 -0.26 -5.26 -12.79
CA SER A 82 0.30 -4.85 -11.50
C SER A 82 1.55 -5.64 -11.07
N ALA A 83 1.93 -6.68 -11.81
CA ALA A 83 3.17 -7.41 -11.52
C ALA A 83 4.38 -6.48 -11.69
N LYS A 84 5.30 -6.51 -10.73
CA LYS A 84 6.46 -5.62 -10.72
C LYS A 84 7.26 -5.77 -12.02
N GLY A 85 7.42 -4.66 -12.75
CA GLY A 85 8.19 -4.61 -14.00
C GLY A 85 7.45 -5.16 -15.23
N CYS A 86 6.21 -5.65 -15.07
CA CYS A 86 5.38 -6.04 -16.19
C CYS A 86 4.73 -4.80 -16.81
N ARG A 87 4.73 -4.71 -18.14
CA ARG A 87 4.05 -3.67 -18.92
C ARG A 87 2.99 -4.21 -19.88
N ALA A 88 2.68 -5.50 -19.79
CA ALA A 88 1.62 -6.10 -20.60
C ALA A 88 0.25 -5.57 -20.20
N ALA A 89 -0.66 -5.52 -21.16
CA ALA A 89 -2.07 -5.25 -20.94
C ALA A 89 -2.67 -6.28 -19.97
N ALA A 90 -3.49 -5.79 -19.03
CA ALA A 90 -4.22 -6.61 -18.10
C ALA A 90 -5.53 -7.06 -18.73
N VAL A 91 -5.86 -8.33 -18.50
CA VAL A 91 -7.13 -8.93 -18.92
C VAL A 91 -7.86 -9.58 -17.75
N TRP A 92 -7.27 -9.52 -16.54
CA TRP A 92 -7.81 -10.04 -15.30
C TRP A 92 -7.80 -8.99 -14.20
N ALA A 93 -8.82 -9.01 -13.36
CA ALA A 93 -8.93 -8.26 -12.11
C ALA A 93 -8.98 -9.21 -10.90
N LEU A 94 -8.02 -9.08 -10.00
CA LEU A 94 -7.93 -9.85 -8.76
C LEU A 94 -8.45 -9.00 -7.61
N ARG A 95 -9.64 -9.32 -7.12
CA ARG A 95 -10.27 -8.63 -5.98
C ARG A 95 -9.71 -9.22 -4.69
N TRP A 96 -9.18 -8.37 -3.81
CA TRP A 96 -8.55 -8.79 -2.57
C TRP A 96 -8.91 -7.92 -1.38
N ASN A 97 -8.82 -8.50 -0.18
CA ASN A 97 -9.07 -7.83 1.09
C ASN A 97 -8.04 -8.28 2.13
N ASN A 98 -7.47 -7.33 2.87
CA ASN A 98 -6.65 -7.63 4.04
C ASN A 98 -7.50 -7.41 5.30
N PRO A 99 -8.02 -8.48 5.93
CA PRO A 99 -8.96 -8.37 7.05
C PRO A 99 -8.33 -7.75 8.31
N LYS A 100 -7.00 -7.64 8.36
CA LYS A 100 -6.31 -6.99 9.48
C LYS A 100 -6.44 -5.47 9.46
N ILE A 101 -6.74 -4.87 8.31
CA ILE A 101 -6.73 -3.41 8.13
C ILE A 101 -7.96 -2.86 7.40
N HIS A 102 -8.76 -3.72 6.77
CA HIS A 102 -9.90 -3.34 5.95
C HIS A 102 -11.14 -4.09 6.40
N THR A 103 -12.28 -3.41 6.41
CA THR A 103 -13.58 -4.05 6.62
C THR A 103 -13.84 -5.09 5.53
N PRO A 104 -14.70 -6.09 5.78
CA PRO A 104 -15.02 -7.12 4.81
C PRO A 104 -15.81 -6.60 3.61
N GLU A 105 -16.17 -5.32 3.52
CA GLU A 105 -16.78 -4.72 2.33
C GLU A 105 -15.71 -4.06 1.43
N ARG A 106 -14.61 -3.58 2.02
CA ARG A 106 -13.58 -2.85 1.28
C ARG A 106 -12.69 -3.81 0.48
N ARG A 107 -12.86 -3.85 -0.84
CA ARG A 107 -12.05 -4.64 -1.78
C ARG A 107 -11.07 -3.74 -2.52
N LYS A 108 -9.83 -4.16 -2.62
CA LYS A 108 -8.85 -3.60 -3.56
C LYS A 108 -8.78 -4.51 -4.78
N ILE A 109 -8.31 -3.96 -5.90
CA ILE A 109 -8.16 -4.68 -7.16
C ILE A 109 -6.70 -4.62 -7.59
N TRP A 110 -6.15 -5.76 -8.00
CA TRP A 110 -4.89 -5.84 -8.74
C TRP A 110 -5.17 -6.33 -10.15
N LEU A 111 -4.52 -5.70 -11.13
CA LEU A 111 -4.68 -6.04 -12.54
C LEU A 111 -3.63 -7.06 -12.97
N ALA A 112 -3.98 -8.03 -13.81
CA ALA A 112 -3.06 -9.06 -14.27
C ALA A 112 -3.23 -9.37 -15.76
N CYS A 113 -2.11 -9.58 -16.45
CA CYS A 113 -2.09 -10.28 -17.73
C CYS A 113 -2.17 -11.79 -17.50
N ASP A 114 -2.44 -12.58 -18.55
CA ASP A 114 -2.53 -14.05 -18.46
C ASP A 114 -1.30 -14.69 -17.81
N ALA A 115 -0.11 -14.21 -18.17
CA ALA A 115 1.15 -14.75 -17.65
C ALA A 115 1.31 -14.58 -16.12
N HIS A 116 0.69 -13.55 -15.53
CA HIS A 116 0.88 -13.20 -14.11
C HIS A 116 -0.33 -13.47 -13.23
N ARG A 117 -1.49 -13.83 -13.79
CA ARG A 117 -2.72 -14.14 -13.05
C ARG A 117 -2.47 -15.19 -11.96
N GLU A 118 -1.83 -16.29 -12.31
CA GLU A 118 -1.58 -17.41 -11.39
C GLU A 118 -0.59 -17.03 -10.28
N HIS A 119 0.46 -16.29 -10.62
CA HIS A 119 1.45 -15.85 -9.64
C HIS A 119 0.82 -14.93 -8.58
N LEU A 120 0.04 -13.94 -9.01
CA LEU A 120 -0.58 -12.96 -8.13
C LEU A 120 -1.71 -13.56 -7.29
N SER A 121 -2.53 -14.43 -7.88
CA SER A 121 -3.58 -15.15 -7.16
C SER A 121 -2.98 -16.07 -6.08
N ALA A 122 -1.97 -16.88 -6.42
CA ALA A 122 -1.29 -17.75 -5.44
C ALA A 122 -0.59 -16.96 -4.32
N PHE A 123 -0.15 -15.73 -4.58
CA PHE A 123 0.40 -14.84 -3.55
C PHE A 123 -0.67 -14.35 -2.57
N LEU A 124 -1.83 -13.95 -3.08
CA LEU A 124 -2.96 -13.46 -2.27
C LEU A 124 -3.64 -14.61 -1.52
N ASP A 125 -3.80 -15.77 -2.16
CA ASP A 125 -4.45 -16.95 -1.61
C ASP A 125 -3.70 -17.54 -0.42
N ARG A 126 -2.37 -17.69 -0.52
CA ARG A 126 -1.51 -18.16 0.59
C ARG A 126 -1.59 -17.29 1.85
N ARG A 127 -2.12 -16.07 1.74
CA ARG A 127 -2.32 -15.14 2.85
C ARG A 127 -3.78 -14.99 3.26
N GLY A 128 -4.70 -15.68 2.59
CA GLY A 128 -6.13 -15.58 2.79
C GLY A 128 -6.73 -14.24 2.36
N PHE A 129 -6.07 -13.52 1.44
CA PHE A 129 -6.51 -12.19 0.98
C PHE A 129 -7.32 -12.23 -0.31
N LEU A 130 -7.14 -13.27 -1.13
CA LEU A 130 -7.81 -13.38 -2.42
C LEU A 130 -9.31 -13.58 -2.20
N ARG A 131 -10.15 -12.77 -2.87
CA ARG A 131 -11.61 -12.85 -2.78
C ARG A 131 -12.22 -13.33 -4.09
N ASP A 132 -11.72 -12.80 -5.20
CA ASP A 132 -12.22 -13.15 -6.52
C ASP A 132 -11.18 -12.90 -7.60
N VAL A 133 -11.33 -13.58 -8.72
CA VAL A 133 -10.54 -13.39 -9.95
C VAL A 133 -11.51 -13.36 -11.11
N VAL A 134 -11.76 -12.18 -11.65
CA VAL A 134 -12.70 -11.96 -12.75
C VAL A 134 -11.96 -11.45 -13.99
N PRO A 135 -12.44 -11.72 -15.22
CA PRO A 135 -12.00 -11.01 -16.41
C PRO A 135 -12.12 -9.50 -16.22
N LEU A 136 -11.18 -8.74 -16.80
CA LEU A 136 -11.19 -7.29 -16.64
C LEU A 136 -12.44 -6.65 -17.24
N SER A 137 -12.98 -7.24 -18.31
CA SER A 137 -14.25 -6.81 -18.94
C SER A 137 -15.45 -6.86 -17.99
N GLU A 138 -15.43 -7.71 -16.97
CA GLU A 138 -16.50 -7.86 -15.98
C GLU A 138 -16.30 -6.96 -14.75
N LEU A 139 -15.16 -6.26 -14.65
CA LEU A 139 -14.88 -5.36 -13.53
C LEU A 139 -15.69 -4.06 -13.61
N ASP A 140 -15.90 -3.56 -14.82
CA ASP A 140 -16.55 -2.28 -15.10
C ASP A 140 -18.09 -2.36 -15.07
N GLU A 141 -18.66 -3.56 -14.94
CA GLU A 141 -20.09 -3.74 -14.79
C GLU A 141 -20.52 -3.41 -13.34
N PRO A 142 -21.38 -2.40 -13.12
CA PRO A 142 -21.92 -2.16 -11.79
C PRO A 142 -22.80 -3.34 -11.38
N ALA A 143 -22.40 -4.01 -10.30
CA ALA A 143 -23.12 -5.14 -9.69
C ALA A 143 -24.54 -4.79 -9.24
#